data_AF-A0A1H8FQ60-F1
#
_entry.id   AF-A0A1H8FQ60-F1
#
_cell.length_a   1.000
_cell.length_b   1.000
_cell.length_c   1.000
_cell.angle_alpha   90.00
_cell.angle_beta   90.00
_cell.angle_gamma   90.00
#
_symmetry.space_group_name_H-M   'P 1'
#
loop_
_entity.id
_entity.type
_entity.pdbx_description
1 polymer ?
#
loop_
_entity_poly.entity_id
_entity_poly.type
_entity_poly.pdbx_seq_one_letter_code
_entity_poly.pdbx_strand_id
1 'polypeptide(L)'
;MVTERRHNLGKIKAVRHNVREMMGIKARRRIVPTLNEDRAAVLSQFAGALMRAFMVMVLVATPSVLLPGVTADGQQMVALVALFLGILTFVEYNATYPGMIEFRDAPPFNRTRFLMLLSMVFFLSIMARGGADPSTLARLFEALGILIGQSLDFPYSPVRLVTLTLADTSTPAHVIAVRSAAGVAYFISLITLAIFALLLRIDNWPTKNGAFNVWTNLPTFDPTVGGDVVARLERDARFNLALGFLLPFLIPAVVKLGGMGMGSLDLYYAPTRVWVMALWAFLPASLFMRGIAMTRIARIIREKRERNAAAIPCDIAA
;
A
#
# COMPACT_ATOMS: atom_id res chain seq x y z
N MET A 1 -41.00 -27.27 19.30
CA MET A 1 -40.02 -26.74 18.30
C MET A 1 -39.17 -25.54 18.79
N VAL A 2 -39.21 -25.14 20.07
CA VAL A 2 -38.46 -23.95 20.56
C VAL A 2 -37.18 -24.32 21.35
N THR A 3 -37.04 -25.56 21.79
CA THR A 3 -35.92 -26.05 22.60
C THR A 3 -34.65 -26.35 21.80
N GLU A 4 -34.79 -26.71 20.52
CA GLU A 4 -33.66 -27.15 19.67
C GLU A 4 -32.77 -25.99 19.17
N ARG A 5 -33.34 -24.79 18.98
CA ARG A 5 -32.57 -23.59 18.58
C ARG A 5 -31.60 -23.10 19.65
N ARG A 6 -31.96 -23.20 20.95
CA ARG A 6 -31.09 -22.75 22.05
C ARG A 6 -29.86 -23.66 22.21
N HIS A 7 -30.03 -24.96 21.96
CA HIS A 7 -28.93 -25.93 22.04
C HIS A 7 -27.91 -25.72 20.90
N ASN A 8 -28.36 -25.42 19.68
CA ASN A 8 -27.48 -25.09 18.56
C ASN A 8 -26.77 -23.73 18.73
N LEU A 9 -27.43 -22.72 19.31
CA LEU A 9 -26.78 -21.45 19.67
C LEU A 9 -25.69 -21.62 20.73
N GLY A 10 -25.86 -22.55 21.69
CA GLY A 10 -24.86 -22.92 22.68
C GLY A 10 -23.63 -23.57 22.05
N LYS A 11 -23.83 -24.52 21.13
CA LYS A 11 -22.75 -25.18 20.39
C LYS A 11 -21.98 -24.22 19.47
N ILE A 12 -22.68 -23.30 18.79
CA ILE A 12 -22.04 -22.27 17.95
C ILE A 12 -21.22 -21.29 18.80
N LYS A 13 -21.71 -20.90 19.99
CA LYS A 13 -20.94 -20.08 20.93
C LYS A 13 -19.74 -20.81 21.53
N ALA A 14 -19.87 -22.10 21.84
CA ALA A 14 -18.77 -22.92 22.36
C ALA A 14 -17.68 -23.16 21.31
N VAL A 15 -18.04 -23.43 20.06
CA VAL A 15 -17.10 -23.54 18.94
C VAL A 15 -16.42 -22.20 18.67
N ARG A 16 -17.15 -21.08 18.73
CA ARG A 16 -16.58 -19.72 18.61
C ARG A 16 -15.58 -19.43 19.73
N HIS A 17 -15.84 -19.89 20.95
CA HIS A 17 -14.90 -19.73 22.07
C HIS A 17 -13.65 -20.61 21.90
N ASN A 18 -13.81 -21.86 21.48
CA ASN A 18 -12.68 -22.77 21.24
C ASN A 18 -11.78 -22.33 20.07
N VAL A 19 -12.35 -21.82 18.98
CA VAL A 19 -11.55 -21.26 17.87
C VAL A 19 -10.82 -19.98 18.31
N ARG A 20 -11.42 -19.18 19.21
CA ARG A 20 -10.80 -18.00 19.81
C ARG A 20 -9.66 -18.35 20.76
N GLU A 21 -9.75 -19.48 21.47
CA GLU A 21 -8.65 -20.02 22.28
C GLU A 21 -7.52 -20.64 21.44
N MET A 22 -7.84 -21.31 20.32
CA MET A 22 -6.84 -21.91 19.42
C MET A 22 -6.06 -20.89 18.59
N MET A 23 -6.67 -19.75 18.25
CA MET A 23 -6.05 -18.67 17.46
C MET A 23 -5.41 -17.57 18.33
N GLY A 24 -5.69 -17.56 19.64
CA GLY A 24 -5.23 -16.54 20.59
C GLY A 24 -3.92 -16.91 21.27
N ILE A 25 -2.90 -16.07 21.11
CA ILE A 25 -1.74 -16.05 22.01
C ILE A 25 -2.28 -15.71 23.41
N LYS A 26 -2.37 -16.69 24.32
CA LYS A 26 -2.70 -16.45 25.74
C LYS A 26 -1.55 -15.67 26.39
N ALA A 27 -1.61 -14.34 26.32
CA ALA A 27 -0.96 -13.50 27.30
C ALA A 27 -1.89 -13.43 28.51
N ARG A 28 -1.55 -14.12 29.61
CA ARG A 28 -2.08 -13.80 30.93
C ARG A 28 -1.65 -12.36 31.23
N ARG A 29 -2.59 -11.40 31.20
CA ARG A 29 -2.43 -10.11 31.88
C ARG A 29 -3.72 -9.73 32.57
N ARG A 30 -3.63 -9.73 33.91
CA ARG A 30 -4.52 -8.99 34.80
C ARG A 30 -4.09 -7.53 34.72
N ILE A 31 -4.88 -6.66 34.11
CA ILE A 31 -4.72 -5.21 34.21
C ILE A 31 -6.12 -4.64 34.39
N VAL A 32 -6.40 -4.09 35.56
CA VAL A 32 -7.47 -3.11 35.74
C VAL A 32 -6.91 -1.83 35.12
N PRO A 33 -7.45 -1.32 34.00
CA PRO A 33 -6.93 -0.09 33.42
C PRO A 33 -7.23 1.07 34.37
N THR A 34 -6.24 1.91 34.63
CA THR A 34 -6.49 3.16 35.33
C THR A 34 -7.02 4.20 34.33
N LEU A 35 -7.97 5.05 34.74
CA LEU A 35 -8.58 6.09 33.88
C LEU A 35 -7.55 6.95 33.13
N ASN A 36 -6.35 7.11 33.70
CA ASN A 36 -5.25 7.87 33.10
C ASN A 36 -4.56 7.15 31.94
N GLU A 37 -4.43 5.82 31.98
CA GLU A 37 -3.89 5.02 30.87
C GLU A 37 -4.83 5.05 29.65
N ASP A 38 -6.14 4.95 29.90
CA ASP A 38 -7.14 5.05 28.84
C ASP A 38 -7.14 6.44 28.18
N ARG A 39 -7.02 7.52 28.95
CA ARG A 39 -6.90 8.89 28.42
C ARG A 39 -5.62 9.07 27.61
N ALA A 40 -4.48 8.58 28.10
CA ALA A 40 -3.21 8.67 27.40
C ALA A 40 -3.21 7.87 26.08
N ALA A 41 -3.82 6.68 26.08
CA ALA A 41 -3.98 5.87 24.88
C ALA A 41 -4.81 6.59 23.81
N VAL A 42 -5.96 7.17 24.20
CA VAL A 42 -6.82 7.94 23.29
C VAL A 42 -6.09 9.16 22.73
N LEU A 43 -5.37 9.91 23.56
CA LEU A 43 -4.58 11.07 23.11
C LEU A 43 -3.48 10.66 22.14
N SER A 44 -2.79 9.55 22.40
CA SER A 44 -1.73 9.04 21.52
C SER A 44 -2.27 8.57 20.16
N GLN A 45 -3.45 7.92 20.15
CA GLN A 45 -4.11 7.49 18.93
C GLN A 45 -4.56 8.70 18.10
N PHE A 46 -5.21 9.67 18.74
CA PHE A 46 -5.66 10.91 18.11
C PHE A 46 -4.48 11.69 17.49
N ALA A 47 -3.43 11.93 18.26
CA ALA A 47 -2.22 12.62 17.79
C ALA A 47 -1.56 11.86 16.63
N GLY A 48 -1.48 10.53 16.71
CA GLY A 48 -0.97 9.69 15.64
C GLY A 48 -1.83 9.73 14.38
N ALA A 49 -3.16 9.75 14.50
CA ALA A 49 -4.07 9.88 13.37
C ALA A 49 -3.92 11.25 12.70
N LEU A 50 -3.81 12.31 13.50
CA LEU A 50 -3.63 13.69 13.02
C LEU A 50 -2.31 13.85 12.27
N MET A 51 -1.21 13.31 12.80
CA MET A 51 0.10 13.37 12.12
C MET A 51 0.05 12.68 10.75
N ARG A 52 -0.60 11.50 10.66
CA ARG A 52 -0.74 10.78 9.38
C ARG A 52 -1.62 11.54 8.39
N ALA A 53 -2.72 12.13 8.85
CA ALA A 53 -3.57 12.99 8.03
C ALA A 53 -2.79 14.17 7.45
N PHE A 54 -2.02 14.86 8.29
CA PHE A 54 -1.15 15.96 7.85
C PHE A 54 -0.11 15.49 6.83
N MET A 55 0.55 14.36 7.07
CA MET A 55 1.51 13.79 6.12
C MET A 55 0.88 13.46 4.75
N VAL A 56 -0.35 12.97 4.73
CA VAL A 56 -1.10 12.73 3.48
C VAL A 56 -1.46 14.05 2.80
N MET A 57 -1.85 15.08 3.55
CA MET A 57 -2.11 16.41 2.98
C MET A 57 -0.86 16.99 2.32
N VAL A 58 0.29 16.90 2.98
CA VAL A 58 1.59 17.34 2.43
C VAL A 58 1.93 16.57 1.15
N LEU A 59 1.78 15.24 1.18
CA LEU A 59 1.99 14.39 -0.01
C LEU A 59 1.15 14.86 -1.20
N VAL A 60 -0.14 15.11 -0.98
CA VAL A 60 -1.08 15.49 -2.05
C VAL A 60 -0.76 16.90 -2.59
N ALA A 61 -0.41 17.83 -1.70
CA ALA A 61 -0.08 19.20 -2.08
C ALA A 61 1.28 19.35 -2.77
N THR A 62 2.19 18.37 -2.62
CA THR A 62 3.60 18.46 -3.05
C THR A 62 3.78 18.91 -4.51
N PRO A 63 3.11 18.30 -5.53
CA PRO A 63 3.29 18.74 -6.91
C PRO A 63 2.83 20.17 -7.13
N SER A 64 1.70 20.55 -6.52
CA SER A 64 1.11 21.89 -6.70
C SER A 64 1.93 23.00 -6.07
N VAL A 65 2.68 22.68 -5.00
CA VAL A 65 3.57 23.63 -4.32
C VAL A 65 4.92 23.73 -5.01
N LEU A 66 5.43 22.61 -5.54
CA LEU A 66 6.77 22.57 -6.14
C LEU A 66 6.79 22.98 -7.62
N LEU A 67 5.72 22.74 -8.37
CA LEU A 67 5.69 22.99 -9.81
C LEU A 67 5.17 24.39 -10.15
N PRO A 68 5.85 25.12 -11.05
CA PRO A 68 5.31 26.36 -11.59
C PRO A 68 4.18 26.08 -12.59
N GLY A 69 3.34 27.09 -12.83
CA GLY A 69 2.27 27.02 -13.83
C GLY A 69 0.96 26.40 -13.35
N VAL A 70 0.82 26.09 -12.05
CA VAL A 70 -0.47 25.73 -11.45
C VAL A 70 -1.26 27.01 -11.18
N THR A 71 -2.47 27.12 -11.74
CA THR A 71 -3.36 28.27 -11.53
C THR A 71 -3.81 28.37 -10.07
N ALA A 72 -4.21 29.57 -9.63
CA ALA A 72 -4.73 29.76 -8.27
C ALA A 72 -5.92 28.84 -7.99
N ASP A 73 -6.85 28.70 -8.94
CA ASP A 73 -7.99 27.78 -8.85
C ASP A 73 -7.53 26.31 -8.73
N GLY A 74 -6.49 25.93 -9.49
CA GLY A 74 -5.88 24.61 -9.40
C GLY A 74 -5.26 24.32 -8.02
N GLN A 75 -4.56 25.30 -7.45
CA GLN A 75 -4.00 25.19 -6.09
C GLN A 75 -5.10 25.03 -5.04
N GLN A 76 -6.21 25.78 -5.15
CA GLN A 76 -7.36 25.66 -4.26
C GLN A 76 -8.03 24.29 -4.38
N MET A 77 -8.21 23.77 -5.60
CA MET A 77 -8.76 22.44 -5.82
C MET A 77 -7.87 21.36 -5.20
N VAL A 78 -6.55 21.45 -5.38
CA VAL A 78 -5.60 20.52 -4.76
C VAL A 78 -5.66 20.61 -3.22
N ALA A 79 -5.79 21.80 -2.65
CA ALA A 79 -5.93 21.99 -1.21
C ALA A 79 -7.22 21.32 -0.67
N LEU A 80 -8.33 21.41 -1.39
CA LEU A 80 -9.58 20.73 -1.02
C LEU A 80 -9.45 19.20 -1.09
N VAL A 81 -8.83 18.67 -2.14
CA VAL A 81 -8.56 17.23 -2.28
C VAL A 81 -7.62 16.75 -1.17
N ALA A 82 -6.57 17.51 -0.86
CA ALA A 82 -5.64 17.20 0.22
C ALA A 82 -6.37 17.16 1.56
N LEU A 83 -7.21 18.16 1.86
CA LEU A 83 -8.02 18.22 3.07
C LEU A 83 -8.96 17.02 3.18
N PHE A 84 -9.66 16.68 2.10
CA PHE A 84 -10.57 15.52 2.06
C PHE A 84 -9.83 14.20 2.35
N LEU A 85 -8.71 13.95 1.67
CA LEU A 85 -7.89 12.75 1.90
C LEU A 85 -7.26 12.72 3.29
N GLY A 86 -6.87 13.88 3.82
CA GLY A 86 -6.42 14.06 5.20
C GLY A 86 -7.51 13.66 6.21
N ILE A 87 -8.74 14.17 6.04
CA ILE A 87 -9.88 13.84 6.90
C ILE A 87 -10.20 12.34 6.82
N LEU A 88 -10.24 11.75 5.62
CA LEU A 88 -10.45 10.30 5.46
C LEU A 88 -9.38 9.50 6.21
N THR A 89 -8.11 9.90 6.08
CA THR A 89 -6.99 9.25 6.79
C THR A 89 -7.16 9.39 8.30
N PHE A 90 -7.52 10.58 8.77
CA PHE A 90 -7.75 10.83 10.19
C PHE A 90 -8.85 9.93 10.75
N VAL A 91 -10.01 9.89 10.09
CA VAL A 91 -11.16 9.06 10.52
C VAL A 91 -10.78 7.59 10.58
N GLU A 92 -10.07 7.08 9.57
CA GLU A 92 -9.70 5.68 9.46
C GLU A 92 -8.69 5.22 10.53
N TYR A 93 -7.74 6.10 10.90
CA TYR A 93 -6.77 5.81 11.96
C TYR A 93 -7.33 6.07 13.37
N ASN A 94 -8.36 6.92 13.50
CA ASN A 94 -9.05 7.17 14.76
C ASN A 94 -10.15 6.13 15.05
N ALA A 95 -10.68 5.45 14.03
CA ALA A 95 -11.72 4.42 14.18
C ALA A 95 -11.20 3.16 14.89
N THR A 96 -12.05 2.55 15.74
CA THR A 96 -11.71 1.28 16.41
C THR A 96 -11.61 0.12 15.41
N TYR A 97 -12.55 0.05 14.46
CA TYR A 97 -12.58 -0.96 13.40
C TYR A 97 -12.25 -0.28 12.07
N PRO A 98 -11.13 -0.63 11.41
CA PRO A 98 -10.77 -0.06 10.12
C PRO A 98 -11.71 -0.59 9.03
N GLY A 99 -12.01 0.27 8.06
CA GLY A 99 -12.84 -0.07 6.90
C GLY A 99 -12.01 -0.31 5.64
N MET A 100 -11.01 0.52 5.38
CA MET A 100 -10.29 0.59 4.10
C MET A 100 -8.78 0.35 4.22
N ILE A 101 -8.14 0.76 5.33
CA ILE A 101 -6.68 0.68 5.44
C ILE A 101 -6.27 -0.69 5.97
N GLU A 102 -5.76 -1.52 5.06
CA GLU A 102 -5.12 -2.78 5.41
C GLU A 102 -3.77 -2.56 6.10
N PHE A 103 -3.38 -3.53 6.94
CA PHE A 103 -2.12 -3.55 7.69
C PHE A 103 -1.88 -2.32 8.55
N ARG A 104 -2.96 -1.69 9.05
CA ARG A 104 -2.93 -0.45 9.83
C ARG A 104 -1.91 -0.50 10.97
N ASP A 105 -1.95 -1.58 11.73
CA ASP A 105 -1.17 -1.79 12.95
C ASP A 105 0.00 -2.76 12.72
N ALA A 106 0.47 -2.87 11.47
CA ALA A 106 1.52 -3.79 11.07
C ALA A 106 2.69 -3.07 10.35
N PRO A 107 3.45 -2.20 11.04
CA PRO A 107 4.68 -1.65 10.47
C PRO A 107 5.63 -2.80 10.11
N PRO A 108 6.33 -2.75 8.96
CA PRO A 108 6.63 -1.56 8.15
C PRO A 108 5.64 -1.22 7.01
N PHE A 109 4.62 -2.04 6.75
CA PHE A 109 3.82 -2.00 5.50
C PHE A 109 3.35 -0.61 5.06
N ASN A 110 2.52 0.07 5.88
CA ASN A 110 1.97 1.38 5.52
C ASN A 110 3.01 2.49 5.52
N ARG A 111 4.09 2.36 6.32
CA ARG A 111 5.20 3.32 6.32
C ARG A 111 5.96 3.27 4.99
N THR A 112 6.24 2.06 4.51
CA THR A 112 6.93 1.85 3.24
C THR A 112 6.09 2.33 2.06
N ARG A 113 4.78 2.07 2.05
CA ARG A 113 3.87 2.59 1.01
C ARG A 113 3.84 4.11 0.97
N PHE A 114 3.69 4.76 2.13
CA PHE A 114 3.70 6.21 2.21
C PHE A 114 5.02 6.80 1.71
N LEU A 115 6.15 6.29 2.19
CA LEU A 115 7.48 6.77 1.76
C LEU A 115 7.72 6.57 0.27
N MET A 116 7.30 5.42 -0.29
CA MET A 116 7.40 5.16 -1.72
C MET A 116 6.67 6.21 -2.55
N LEU A 117 5.39 6.47 -2.23
CA LEU A 117 4.58 7.42 -2.98
C LEU A 117 5.10 8.85 -2.79
N LEU A 118 5.50 9.22 -1.57
CA LEU A 118 6.12 10.51 -1.30
C LEU A 118 7.41 10.72 -2.09
N SER A 119 8.30 9.74 -2.09
CA SER A 119 9.54 9.81 -2.87
C SER A 119 9.26 9.93 -4.36
N MET A 120 8.32 9.14 -4.91
CA MET A 120 7.91 9.27 -6.32
C MET A 120 7.42 10.69 -6.62
N VAL A 121 6.41 11.15 -5.90
CA VAL A 121 5.79 12.47 -6.13
C VAL A 121 6.81 13.60 -5.99
N PHE A 122 7.68 13.54 -4.98
CA PHE A 122 8.72 14.53 -4.75
C PHE A 122 9.78 14.57 -5.88
N PHE A 123 10.39 13.42 -6.21
CA PHE A 123 11.45 13.39 -7.24
C PHE A 123 10.89 13.74 -8.62
N LEU A 124 9.70 13.24 -8.97
CA LEU A 124 9.05 13.58 -10.22
C LEU A 124 8.71 15.08 -10.31
N SER A 125 8.28 15.70 -9.21
CA SER A 125 8.00 17.14 -9.17
C SER A 125 9.29 17.97 -9.33
N ILE A 126 10.38 17.59 -8.65
CA ILE A 126 11.66 18.29 -8.81
C ILE A 126 12.18 18.18 -10.24
N MET A 127 12.10 16.99 -10.85
CA MET A 127 12.51 16.79 -12.24
C MET A 127 11.68 17.63 -13.21
N ALA A 128 10.36 17.64 -13.04
CA ALA A 128 9.48 18.42 -13.91
C ALA A 128 9.64 19.93 -13.73
N ARG A 129 10.10 20.40 -12.56
CA ARG A 129 10.45 21.81 -12.33
C ARG A 129 11.67 22.26 -13.12
N GLY A 130 12.64 21.36 -13.39
CA GLY A 130 13.91 21.67 -14.05
C GLY A 130 13.78 22.38 -15.40
N GLY A 131 12.69 22.13 -16.14
CA GLY A 131 12.43 22.79 -17.42
C GLY A 131 11.90 24.22 -17.33
N ALA A 132 11.34 24.63 -16.18
CA ALA A 132 10.68 25.93 -16.02
C ALA A 132 11.45 26.87 -15.07
N ASP A 133 12.07 26.34 -14.02
CA ASP A 133 12.89 27.10 -13.07
C ASP A 133 14.15 26.29 -12.72
N PRO A 134 15.19 26.36 -13.57
CA PRO A 134 16.34 25.47 -13.48
C PRO A 134 17.21 25.80 -12.27
N SER A 135 17.24 24.91 -11.29
CA SER A 135 18.23 24.90 -10.21
C SER A 135 19.28 23.79 -10.43
N THR A 136 20.45 23.92 -9.81
CA THR A 136 21.50 22.87 -9.87
C THR A 136 20.96 21.52 -9.42
N LEU A 137 20.14 21.50 -8.37
CA LEU A 137 19.51 20.28 -7.87
C LEU A 137 18.52 19.69 -8.87
N ALA A 138 17.66 20.52 -9.47
CA ALA A 138 16.70 20.06 -10.48
C ALA A 138 17.40 19.47 -11.71
N ARG A 139 18.48 20.09 -12.18
CA ARG A 139 19.28 19.57 -13.32
C ARG A 139 19.95 18.24 -13.01
N LEU A 140 20.46 18.06 -11.78
CA LEU A 140 21.04 16.78 -11.35
C LEU A 140 19.98 15.67 -11.41
N PHE A 141 18.80 15.89 -10.81
CA PHE A 141 17.73 14.91 -10.82
C PHE A 141 17.17 14.65 -12.22
N GLU A 142 17.10 15.68 -13.07
CA GLU A 142 16.73 15.54 -14.47
C GLU A 142 17.71 14.63 -15.22
N ALA A 143 19.03 14.87 -15.08
CA ALA A 143 20.06 14.05 -15.71
C ALA A 143 20.02 12.59 -15.23
N LEU A 144 19.88 12.38 -13.91
CA LEU A 144 19.70 11.04 -13.34
C LEU A 144 18.43 10.38 -13.87
N GLY A 145 17.33 11.12 -13.94
CA GLY A 145 16.07 10.61 -14.45
C GLY A 145 16.11 10.23 -15.92
N ILE A 146 16.84 10.97 -16.75
CA ILE A 146 17.09 10.63 -18.15
C ILE A 146 17.87 9.31 -18.24
N LEU A 147 18.93 9.16 -17.45
CA LEU A 147 19.74 7.93 -17.44
C LEU A 147 18.91 6.72 -16.98
N ILE A 148 18.14 6.87 -15.89
CA ILE A 148 17.26 5.81 -15.37
C ILE A 148 16.17 5.46 -16.41
N GLY A 149 15.55 6.48 -17.01
CA GLY A 149 14.55 6.32 -18.06
C GLY A 149 15.07 5.55 -19.26
N GLN A 150 16.29 5.86 -19.74
CA GLN A 150 16.95 5.12 -20.81
C GLN A 150 17.27 3.68 -20.41
N SER A 151 17.76 3.47 -19.19
CA SER A 151 18.14 2.14 -18.69
C SER A 151 16.95 1.20 -18.55
N LEU A 152 15.79 1.72 -18.18
CA LEU A 152 14.56 0.94 -18.04
C LEU A 152 13.73 0.87 -19.32
N ASP A 153 14.17 1.51 -20.41
CA ASP A 153 13.49 1.57 -21.71
C ASP A 153 13.96 0.46 -22.67
N PHE A 154 13.82 -0.80 -22.26
CA PHE A 154 14.13 -1.97 -23.08
C PHE A 154 12.84 -2.61 -23.66
N PRO A 155 12.93 -3.47 -24.69
CA PRO A 155 11.77 -4.13 -25.29
C PRO A 155 10.90 -4.83 -24.23
N TYR A 156 9.58 -4.66 -24.34
CA TYR A 156 8.60 -5.21 -23.39
C TYR A 156 8.69 -4.69 -21.95
N SER A 157 9.39 -3.59 -21.70
CA SER A 157 9.34 -2.90 -20.40
C SER A 157 8.09 -2.01 -20.27
N PRO A 158 7.58 -1.76 -19.06
CA PRO A 158 6.53 -0.76 -18.84
C PRO A 158 6.95 0.63 -19.35
N VAL A 159 8.20 1.02 -19.13
CA VAL A 159 8.72 2.33 -19.59
C VAL A 159 8.66 2.45 -21.12
N ARG A 160 8.99 1.39 -21.85
CA ARG A 160 8.80 1.36 -23.31
C ARG A 160 7.33 1.49 -23.68
N LEU A 161 6.43 0.80 -22.99
CA LEU A 161 5.00 0.86 -23.29
C LEU A 161 4.43 2.28 -23.24
N VAL A 162 4.75 3.09 -22.22
CA VAL A 162 4.21 4.46 -22.16
C VAL A 162 4.70 5.32 -23.33
N THR A 163 5.96 5.15 -23.76
CA THR A 163 6.45 5.89 -24.94
C THR A 163 5.74 5.50 -26.22
N LEU A 164 5.32 4.24 -26.36
CA LEU A 164 4.52 3.74 -27.48
C LEU A 164 3.05 4.18 -27.44
N THR A 165 2.60 4.76 -26.32
CA THR A 165 1.25 5.33 -26.21
C THR A 165 1.20 6.83 -26.50
N LEU A 166 2.35 7.49 -26.65
CA LEU A 166 2.42 8.88 -27.07
C LEU A 166 2.06 9.02 -28.56
N ALA A 167 1.60 10.21 -28.94
CA ALA A 167 1.29 10.49 -30.33
C ALA A 167 2.58 10.58 -31.16
N ASP A 168 2.52 10.19 -32.44
CA ASP A 168 3.67 10.30 -33.35
C ASP A 168 4.12 11.76 -33.57
N THR A 169 3.25 12.73 -33.29
CA THR A 169 3.53 14.16 -33.35
C THR A 169 4.17 14.72 -32.06
N SER A 170 4.38 13.90 -31.02
CA SER A 170 4.99 14.35 -29.77
C SER A 170 6.44 14.80 -29.99
N THR A 171 6.81 15.93 -29.39
CA THR A 171 8.17 16.46 -29.51
C THR A 171 9.19 15.55 -28.82
N PRO A 172 10.44 15.48 -29.29
CA PRO A 172 11.48 14.64 -28.67
C PRO A 172 11.68 14.96 -27.18
N ALA A 173 11.62 16.24 -26.80
CA ALA A 173 11.71 16.68 -25.42
C ALA A 173 10.57 16.13 -24.55
N HIS A 174 9.34 16.10 -25.07
CA HIS A 174 8.20 15.54 -24.37
C HIS A 174 8.35 14.03 -24.15
N VAL A 175 8.77 13.29 -25.18
CA VAL A 175 9.03 11.85 -25.09
C VAL A 175 10.10 11.54 -24.03
N ILE A 176 11.20 12.30 -24.02
CA ILE A 176 12.24 12.17 -23.00
C ILE A 176 11.65 12.41 -21.61
N ALA A 177 10.89 13.48 -21.42
CA ALA A 177 10.36 13.84 -20.11
C ALA A 177 9.36 12.81 -19.57
N VAL A 178 8.49 12.24 -20.42
CA VAL A 178 7.57 11.15 -20.04
C VAL A 178 8.33 9.87 -19.72
N ARG A 179 9.30 9.49 -20.56
CA ARG A 179 10.14 8.30 -20.33
C ARG A 179 10.94 8.41 -19.03
N SER A 180 11.57 9.54 -18.78
CA SER A 180 12.34 9.80 -17.55
C SER A 180 11.44 9.72 -16.31
N ALA A 181 10.24 10.31 -16.37
CA ALA A 181 9.27 10.25 -15.28
C ALA A 181 8.80 8.81 -15.00
N ALA A 182 8.45 8.06 -16.04
CA ALA A 182 8.08 6.65 -15.90
C ALA A 182 9.24 5.81 -15.34
N GLY A 183 10.45 6.01 -15.85
CA GLY A 183 11.65 5.33 -15.39
C GLY A 183 11.92 5.55 -13.90
N VAL A 184 11.91 6.81 -13.45
CA VAL A 184 12.14 7.13 -12.04
C VAL A 184 11.04 6.58 -11.14
N ALA A 185 9.77 6.65 -11.57
CA ALA A 185 8.66 6.06 -10.82
C ALA A 185 8.86 4.54 -10.61
N TYR A 186 9.13 3.79 -11.70
CA TYR A 186 9.37 2.35 -11.60
C TYR A 186 10.67 1.99 -10.86
N PHE A 187 11.71 2.81 -11.00
CA PHE A 187 12.95 2.61 -10.24
C PHE A 187 12.72 2.72 -8.73
N ILE A 188 12.02 3.77 -8.29
CA ILE A 188 11.65 3.94 -6.88
C ILE A 188 10.75 2.78 -6.42
N SER A 189 9.81 2.33 -7.26
CA SER A 189 8.93 1.21 -6.90
C SER A 189 9.70 -0.09 -6.69
N LEU A 190 10.68 -0.38 -7.55
CA LEU A 190 11.53 -1.58 -7.46
C LEU A 190 12.45 -1.53 -6.24
N ILE A 191 13.12 -0.39 -6.00
CA ILE A 191 13.95 -0.21 -4.80
C ILE A 191 13.12 -0.36 -3.53
N THR A 192 11.94 0.27 -3.49
CA THR A 192 11.05 0.16 -2.34
C THR A 192 10.64 -1.29 -2.11
N LEU A 193 10.30 -2.03 -3.18
CA LEU A 193 9.92 -3.43 -3.06
C LEU A 193 11.08 -4.29 -2.50
N ALA A 194 12.31 -4.03 -2.95
CA ALA A 194 13.51 -4.69 -2.43
C ALA A 194 13.75 -4.36 -0.94
N ILE A 195 13.65 -3.08 -0.57
CA ILE A 195 13.76 -2.62 0.83
C ILE A 195 12.66 -3.27 1.68
N PHE A 196 11.42 -3.31 1.20
CA PHE A 196 10.30 -3.92 1.91
C PHE A 196 10.56 -5.41 2.17
N ALA A 197 10.99 -6.17 1.16
CA ALA A 197 11.33 -7.57 1.30
C ALA A 197 12.47 -7.79 2.30
N LEU A 198 13.48 -6.91 2.28
CA LEU A 198 14.60 -6.94 3.23
C LEU A 198 14.15 -6.65 4.66
N LEU A 199 13.34 -5.61 4.88
CA LEU A 199 12.78 -5.25 6.19
C LEU A 199 11.97 -6.41 6.76
N LEU A 200 11.12 -7.04 5.94
CA LEU A 200 10.42 -8.25 6.38
C LEU A 200 11.43 -9.32 6.82
N ARG A 201 12.47 -9.61 6.02
CA ARG A 201 13.46 -10.65 6.33
C ARG A 201 14.20 -10.39 7.65
N ILE A 202 14.59 -9.16 7.94
CA ILE A 202 15.40 -8.79 9.12
C ILE A 202 14.55 -8.65 10.38
N ASP A 203 13.35 -8.08 10.29
CA ASP A 203 12.60 -7.64 11.48
C ASP A 203 11.77 -8.72 12.17
N ASN A 204 11.92 -10.00 11.81
CA ASN A 204 11.04 -11.09 12.29
C ASN A 204 9.55 -10.70 12.22
N TRP A 205 9.18 -9.81 11.30
CA TRP A 205 7.82 -9.34 11.15
C TRP A 205 6.87 -10.52 10.86
N PRO A 206 5.63 -10.55 11.38
CA PRO A 206 4.98 -9.52 12.20
C PRO A 206 5.15 -9.71 13.72
N THR A 207 5.96 -10.66 14.19
CA THR A 207 5.94 -11.08 15.61
C THR A 207 6.62 -10.12 16.59
N LYS A 208 7.53 -9.25 16.12
CA LYS A 208 8.22 -8.26 16.99
C LYS A 208 7.29 -7.19 17.59
N ASN A 209 6.24 -6.78 16.89
CA ASN A 209 5.41 -5.62 17.28
C ASN A 209 4.10 -6.02 17.99
N GLY A 210 4.03 -7.24 18.53
CA GLY A 210 2.86 -7.79 19.21
C GLY A 210 2.14 -8.88 18.41
N ALA A 211 1.00 -9.34 18.93
CA ALA A 211 0.19 -10.36 18.27
C ALA A 211 -0.48 -9.77 17.02
N PHE A 212 -0.14 -10.30 15.83
CA PHE A 212 -0.80 -9.90 14.58
C PHE A 212 -2.27 -10.30 14.59
N ASN A 213 -3.16 -9.31 14.68
CA ASN A 213 -4.59 -9.53 14.55
C ASN A 213 -4.98 -9.48 13.07
N VAL A 214 -5.33 -10.63 12.52
CA VAL A 214 -5.73 -10.80 11.11
C VAL A 214 -6.92 -9.92 10.77
N TRP A 215 -7.93 -9.84 11.65
CA TRP A 215 -9.18 -9.13 11.39
C TRP A 215 -9.01 -7.61 11.33
N THR A 216 -8.17 -7.05 12.19
CA THR A 216 -7.92 -5.59 12.19
C THR A 216 -6.95 -5.19 11.09
N ASN A 217 -6.05 -6.09 10.66
CA ASN A 217 -5.09 -5.79 9.59
C ASN A 217 -5.56 -6.20 8.20
N LEU A 218 -6.59 -7.04 8.09
CA LEU A 218 -7.20 -7.46 6.84
C LEU A 218 -8.73 -7.35 6.98
N PRO A 219 -9.29 -6.13 7.04
CA PRO A 219 -10.73 -5.92 7.28
C PRO A 219 -11.61 -6.52 6.18
N THR A 220 -11.10 -6.62 4.95
CA THR A 220 -11.82 -7.23 3.82
C THR A 220 -11.70 -8.75 3.78
N PHE A 221 -10.91 -9.35 4.67
CA PHE A 221 -10.71 -10.79 4.73
C PHE A 221 -11.58 -11.38 5.84
N ASP A 222 -12.58 -12.18 5.45
CA ASP A 222 -13.41 -12.95 6.38
C ASP A 222 -12.81 -14.36 6.62
N PRO A 223 -12.13 -14.63 7.75
CA PRO A 223 -11.61 -15.94 8.12
C PRO A 223 -12.68 -17.00 8.43
N THR A 224 -13.96 -16.64 8.52
CA THR A 224 -15.05 -17.59 8.81
C THR A 224 -15.68 -18.17 7.54
N VAL A 225 -15.41 -17.57 6.39
CA VAL A 225 -15.89 -18.02 5.08
C VAL A 225 -14.76 -18.77 4.36
N GLY A 226 -14.95 -20.08 4.14
CA GLY A 226 -14.11 -20.87 3.22
C GLY A 226 -13.11 -21.85 3.83
N GLY A 227 -13.35 -22.41 5.02
CA GLY A 227 -12.56 -23.53 5.55
C GLY A 227 -11.16 -23.11 6.02
N ASP A 228 -10.12 -23.37 5.22
CA ASP A 228 -8.73 -23.10 5.61
C ASP A 228 -8.28 -21.67 5.28
N VAL A 229 -8.12 -20.88 6.35
CA VAL A 229 -7.57 -19.52 6.32
C VAL A 229 -6.21 -19.46 5.62
N VAL A 230 -5.35 -20.46 5.80
CA VAL A 230 -3.99 -20.47 5.22
C VAL A 230 -4.06 -20.62 3.70
N ALA A 231 -4.79 -21.62 3.19
CA ALA A 231 -4.99 -21.82 1.76
C ALA A 231 -5.59 -20.57 1.08
N ARG A 232 -6.53 -19.89 1.74
CA ARG A 232 -7.12 -18.65 1.22
C ARG A 232 -6.11 -17.50 1.17
N LEU A 233 -5.33 -17.29 2.24
CA LEU A 233 -4.27 -16.28 2.25
C LEU A 233 -3.24 -16.52 1.14
N GLU A 234 -2.86 -17.77 0.88
CA GLU A 234 -1.92 -18.10 -0.21
C GLU A 234 -2.53 -17.83 -1.59
N ARG A 235 -3.80 -18.17 -1.80
CA ARG A 235 -4.50 -17.88 -3.05
C ARG A 235 -4.60 -16.37 -3.30
N ASP A 236 -5.03 -15.62 -2.30
CA ASP A 236 -5.17 -14.17 -2.40
C ASP A 236 -3.78 -13.51 -2.59
N ALA A 237 -2.74 -14.05 -1.95
CA ALA A 237 -1.36 -13.62 -2.18
C ALA A 237 -0.91 -13.83 -3.63
N ARG A 238 -1.13 -15.02 -4.20
CA ARG A 238 -0.81 -15.34 -5.60
C ARG A 238 -1.55 -14.41 -6.56
N PHE A 239 -2.83 -14.13 -6.30
CA PHE A 239 -3.61 -13.19 -7.09
C PHE A 239 -3.01 -11.78 -7.05
N ASN A 240 -2.65 -11.27 -5.87
CA ASN A 240 -2.01 -9.96 -5.73
C ASN A 240 -0.65 -9.90 -6.43
N LEU A 241 0.18 -10.96 -6.36
CA LEU A 241 1.46 -11.04 -7.06
C LEU A 241 1.27 -11.04 -8.58
N ALA A 242 0.35 -11.86 -9.09
CA ALA A 242 0.04 -11.94 -10.51
C ALA A 242 -0.52 -10.61 -11.03
N LEU A 243 -1.46 -10.00 -10.30
CA LEU A 243 -2.05 -8.72 -10.70
C LEU A 243 -1.03 -7.58 -10.58
N GLY A 244 -0.17 -7.59 -9.56
CA GLY A 244 0.95 -6.66 -9.44
C GLY A 244 1.93 -6.74 -10.62
N PHE A 245 2.18 -7.94 -11.14
CA PHE A 245 3.01 -8.13 -12.34
C PHE A 245 2.30 -7.69 -13.63
N LEU A 246 0.99 -7.95 -13.75
CA LEU A 246 0.23 -7.68 -14.98
C LEU A 246 -0.19 -6.22 -15.11
N LEU A 247 -0.51 -5.52 -14.02
CA LEU A 247 -1.02 -4.14 -14.05
C LEU A 247 -0.17 -3.12 -14.83
N PRO A 248 1.18 -3.13 -14.73
CA PRO A 248 2.04 -2.25 -15.52
C PRO A 248 1.71 -2.31 -17.02
N PHE A 249 1.30 -3.48 -17.52
CA PHE A 249 1.01 -3.74 -18.93
C PHE A 249 -0.48 -3.60 -19.25
N LEU A 250 -1.36 -4.01 -18.32
CA LEU A 250 -2.80 -3.93 -18.50
C LEU A 250 -3.30 -2.48 -18.52
N ILE A 251 -2.78 -1.60 -17.66
CA ILE A 251 -3.26 -0.21 -17.57
C ILE A 251 -3.07 0.53 -18.91
N PRO A 252 -1.87 0.59 -19.51
CA PRO A 252 -1.70 1.23 -20.82
C PRO A 252 -2.53 0.57 -21.93
N ALA A 253 -2.69 -0.76 -21.89
CA ALA A 253 -3.47 -1.49 -22.88
C ALA A 253 -4.97 -1.13 -22.82
N VAL A 254 -5.56 -1.11 -21.62
CA VAL A 254 -6.97 -0.75 -21.40
C VAL A 254 -7.21 0.70 -21.82
N VAL A 255 -6.31 1.61 -21.44
CA VAL A 255 -6.37 3.02 -21.84
C VAL A 255 -6.37 3.13 -23.37
N LYS A 256 -5.43 2.47 -24.05
CA LYS A 256 -5.37 2.44 -25.53
C LYS A 256 -6.64 1.87 -26.18
N LEU A 257 -7.22 0.79 -25.64
CA LEU A 257 -8.41 0.13 -26.19
C LEU A 257 -9.70 0.93 -25.98
N GLY A 258 -9.78 1.73 -24.91
CA GLY A 258 -10.96 2.54 -24.59
C GLY A 258 -11.15 3.79 -25.46
N GLY A 259 -10.34 4.00 -26.50
CA GLY A 259 -10.37 5.20 -27.35
C GLY A 259 -9.84 6.48 -26.68
N MET A 260 -9.65 6.45 -25.36
CA MET A 260 -8.88 7.40 -24.56
C MET A 260 -7.43 6.93 -24.50
N GLY A 261 -6.63 7.07 -25.56
CA GLY A 261 -5.19 6.77 -25.44
C GLY A 261 -4.57 7.51 -24.25
N MET A 262 -3.40 7.11 -23.71
CA MET A 262 -2.75 7.93 -22.66
C MET A 262 -2.46 9.36 -23.12
N GLY A 263 -2.54 9.66 -24.42
CA GLY A 263 -2.55 11.01 -24.99
C GLY A 263 -3.85 11.82 -24.82
N SER A 264 -4.96 11.25 -24.33
CA SER A 264 -6.14 12.01 -23.89
C SER A 264 -5.96 12.59 -22.48
N LEU A 265 -5.04 12.01 -21.70
CA LEU A 265 -4.54 12.65 -20.50
C LEU A 265 -3.48 13.65 -20.93
N ASP A 266 -3.62 14.90 -20.49
CA ASP A 266 -2.62 15.92 -20.77
C ASP A 266 -1.35 15.65 -19.97
N LEU A 267 -0.46 14.85 -20.56
CA LEU A 267 0.87 14.60 -20.02
C LEU A 267 1.79 15.80 -20.24
N TYR A 268 1.43 16.81 -21.04
CA TYR A 268 2.22 18.06 -21.11
C TYR A 268 2.11 18.82 -19.80
N TYR A 269 0.94 18.80 -19.16
CA TYR A 269 0.76 19.36 -17.83
C TYR A 269 1.52 18.56 -16.76
N ALA A 270 2.52 19.20 -16.15
CA ALA A 270 3.47 18.56 -15.24
C ALA A 270 2.82 17.89 -14.01
N PRO A 271 1.86 18.51 -13.29
CA PRO A 271 1.20 17.86 -12.16
C PRO A 271 0.45 16.57 -12.55
N THR A 272 -0.23 16.57 -13.70
CA THR A 272 -0.88 15.35 -14.23
C THR A 272 0.14 14.27 -14.50
N ARG A 273 1.25 14.60 -15.17
CA ARG A 273 2.32 13.63 -15.44
C ARG A 273 2.90 13.03 -14.16
N VAL A 274 3.15 13.84 -13.13
CA VAL A 274 3.64 13.37 -11.82
C VAL A 274 2.68 12.32 -11.24
N TRP A 275 1.38 12.65 -11.16
CA TRP A 275 0.40 11.74 -10.57
C TRP A 275 0.18 10.47 -11.39
N VAL A 276 0.06 10.59 -12.72
CA VAL A 276 -0.13 9.43 -13.60
C VAL A 276 1.03 8.45 -13.46
N MET A 277 2.28 8.92 -13.53
CA MET A 277 3.46 8.05 -13.44
C MET A 277 3.62 7.47 -12.03
N ALA A 278 3.40 8.29 -10.99
CA ALA A 278 3.48 7.84 -9.60
C ALA A 278 2.43 6.76 -9.29
N LEU A 279 1.16 6.99 -9.61
CA LEU A 279 0.08 6.03 -9.35
C LEU A 279 0.25 4.75 -10.17
N TRP A 280 0.67 4.87 -11.43
CA TRP A 280 0.87 3.71 -12.30
C TRP A 280 1.98 2.78 -11.80
N ALA A 281 3.07 3.32 -11.23
CA ALA A 281 4.11 2.50 -10.59
C ALA A 281 3.74 2.07 -9.15
N PHE A 282 3.01 2.91 -8.40
CA PHE A 282 2.65 2.68 -7.01
C PHE A 282 1.64 1.54 -6.82
N LEU A 283 0.64 1.44 -7.69
CA LEU A 283 -0.41 0.42 -7.62
C LEU A 283 0.15 -1.01 -7.71
N PRO A 284 0.90 -1.40 -8.76
CA PRO A 284 1.46 -2.74 -8.86
C PRO A 284 2.43 -3.05 -7.72
N ALA A 285 3.28 -2.10 -7.33
CA ALA A 285 4.18 -2.28 -6.19
C ALA A 285 3.43 -2.49 -4.87
N SER A 286 2.31 -1.79 -4.64
CA SER A 286 1.45 -2.00 -3.48
C SER A 286 0.84 -3.40 -3.44
N LEU A 287 0.45 -3.95 -4.59
CA LEU A 287 -0.05 -5.32 -4.68
C LEU A 287 1.04 -6.35 -4.46
N PHE A 288 2.25 -6.12 -4.99
CA PHE A 288 3.40 -6.96 -4.68
C PHE A 288 3.68 -6.99 -3.17
N MET A 289 3.75 -5.83 -2.52
CA MET A 289 3.95 -5.76 -1.07
C MET A 289 2.85 -6.53 -0.32
N ARG A 290 1.58 -6.37 -0.73
CA ARG A 290 0.44 -7.08 -0.14
C ARG A 290 0.56 -8.60 -0.32
N GLY A 291 0.88 -9.07 -1.51
CA GLY A 291 1.07 -10.50 -1.81
C GLY A 291 2.23 -11.13 -1.03
N ILE A 292 3.36 -10.42 -0.91
CA ILE A 292 4.51 -10.84 -0.10
C ILE A 292 4.12 -10.93 1.38
N ALA A 293 3.43 -9.91 1.90
CA ALA A 293 2.98 -9.87 3.29
C ALA A 293 2.01 -11.02 3.61
N MET A 294 1.03 -11.27 2.74
CA MET A 294 0.06 -12.37 2.91
C MET A 294 0.72 -13.75 2.84
N THR A 295 1.62 -13.99 1.88
CA THR A 295 2.40 -15.24 1.79
C THR A 295 3.17 -15.50 3.08
N ARG A 296 3.79 -14.46 3.63
CA ARG A 296 4.55 -14.56 4.87
C ARG A 296 3.66 -14.88 6.07
N ILE A 297 2.51 -14.23 6.19
CA ILE A 297 1.55 -14.51 7.27
C ILE A 297 1.05 -15.96 7.18
N ALA A 298 0.68 -16.42 5.99
CA ALA A 298 0.22 -17.78 5.75
C ALA A 298 1.26 -18.82 6.23
N ARG A 299 2.54 -18.62 5.88
CA ARG A 299 3.65 -19.47 6.33
C ARG A 299 3.78 -19.52 7.85
N ILE A 300 3.74 -18.37 8.53
CA ILE A 300 3.85 -18.31 10.00
C ILE A 300 2.68 -19.02 10.69
N ILE A 301 1.46 -18.89 10.15
CA ILE A 301 0.28 -19.58 10.68
C ILE A 301 0.45 -21.10 10.51
N ARG A 302 0.94 -21.56 9.35
CA ARG A 302 1.21 -22.97 9.07
C ARG A 302 2.23 -23.56 10.04
N GLU A 303 3.40 -22.93 10.16
CA GLU A 303 4.47 -23.36 11.08
C GLU A 303 3.98 -23.44 12.53
N LYS A 304 3.12 -22.50 12.95
CA LYS A 304 2.54 -22.51 14.30
C LYS A 304 1.55 -23.65 14.51
N ARG A 305 0.73 -23.98 13.51
CA ARG A 305 -0.20 -25.13 13.57
C ARG A 305 0.56 -26.45 13.65
N GLU A 306 1.62 -26.60 12.86
CA GLU A 306 2.48 -27.79 12.88
C GLU A 306 3.16 -27.98 14.25
N ARG A 307 3.72 -26.91 14.84
CA ARG A 307 4.31 -26.96 16.19
C ARG A 307 3.27 -27.32 17.26
N ASN A 308 2.07 -26.75 17.17
CA ASN A 308 1.00 -27.06 18.13
C ASN A 308 0.52 -28.51 17.99
N ALA A 309 0.43 -29.04 16.78
CA ALA A 309 0.06 -30.44 16.54
C ALA A 309 1.13 -31.40 17.09
N ALA A 310 2.41 -31.08 16.92
CA ALA A 310 3.53 -31.85 17.47
C ALA A 310 3.64 -31.79 19.01
N ALA A 311 3.08 -30.75 19.64
CA ALA A 311 3.13 -30.54 21.09
C ALA A 311 1.98 -31.23 21.86
N ILE A 312 1.03 -31.87 21.20
CA ILE A 312 -0.01 -32.70 21.85
C ILE A 312 0.55 -34.12 21.99
N PRO A 313 0.95 -34.57 23.20
CA PRO A 313 1.51 -35.91 23.40
C PRO A 313 0.43 -36.97 23.22
N CYS A 314 0.87 -38.16 22.82
CA CYS A 314 0.08 -39.38 22.67
C CYS A 314 -0.40 -39.97 24.01
N ASP A 315 -0.87 -39.15 24.96
CA ASP A 315 -1.33 -39.56 26.30
C ASP A 315 -2.85 -39.73 26.41
N ILE A 316 -3.58 -39.71 25.28
CA ILE A 316 -5.04 -39.97 25.24
C ILE A 316 -5.36 -41.25 24.44
N ALA A 317 -4.35 -42.10 24.23
CA ALA A 317 -4.50 -43.41 23.59
C ALA A 317 -3.98 -44.51 24.54
N ALA A 318 -4.60 -44.64 25.71
CA ALA A 318 -4.50 -45.81 26.58
C ALA A 318 -5.88 -46.11 27.16
#